data_AF-A0A2W6T124-F1
#
_entry.id   AF-A0A2W6T124-F1
#
_cell.length_a   1.000
_cell.length_b   1.000
_cell.length_c   1.000
_cell.angle_alpha   90.00
_cell.angle_beta   90.00
_cell.angle_gamma   90.00
#
_symmetry.space_group_name_H-M   'P 1'
#
loop_
_entity.id
_entity.type
_entity.pdbx_description
1 polymer ?
#
loop_
_entity_poly.entity_id
_entity_poly.type
_entity_poly.pdbx_seq_one_letter_code
_entity_poly.pdbx_strand_id
1 'polypeptide(L)'
;MKRLIPLSLALLAAPLPALAQNNTSVSTERLRADVERMVAFGTRHTLSSQTDPARGIGAAVDWGAAQFTAISQQCGGCLTVVLPEQMVSGPRILTPTRLRNVVAIQRGTERPDEVVIVQANIDSRASDVMDAVSDAPGANDDASGSALVLEAARVLSGQRYPITIIYALLSGEEQGLHGGALLADYAAQQGWQVKAVLNNDIVGGSCGSDGVCDADHVRVFSEGPRADLSLSIRADQRRNGGENDSPGRNLSRWIAGLAGNDTGAISVRQIWRADRMGRGGDQIPFLDRGYPAIRFSVAVEDYEHQHQDVRTDNGVRFGDTVEEMDFAYLARVTRLNIAALAALARAPMPPAPVAEAAVRTDTLIRWPAVPGAALYQVYARRTDAPDWGDPIALLATETSSGALPRTPDADRTFTHTANLRGDDWFFGVSACAADGACSPVASAVPGGAFVPLTPAQGDNR
;
A
#
# COMPACT_ATOMS: atom_id res chain seq x y z
N MET A 1 -30.15 53.27 57.58
CA MET A 1 -29.77 53.20 56.15
C MET A 1 -28.27 52.92 56.06
N LYS A 2 -27.87 51.70 55.73
CA LYS A 2 -26.47 51.35 55.42
C LYS A 2 -26.45 50.53 54.13
N ARG A 3 -25.84 51.10 53.10
CA ARG A 3 -25.69 50.53 51.75
C ARG A 3 -24.57 49.49 51.77
N LEU A 4 -24.84 48.31 51.22
CA LEU A 4 -23.88 47.24 50.97
C LEU A 4 -23.17 47.51 49.63
N ILE A 5 -21.84 47.40 49.64
CA ILE A 5 -20.94 47.50 48.49
C ILE A 5 -20.73 46.08 47.93
N PRO A 6 -20.79 45.85 46.60
CA PRO A 6 -20.57 44.53 46.04
C PRO A 6 -19.07 44.23 45.91
N LEU A 7 -18.69 43.02 46.27
CA LEU A 7 -17.33 42.49 46.13
C LEU A 7 -17.15 41.95 44.70
N SER A 8 -16.24 42.54 43.94
CA SER A 8 -15.87 42.09 42.59
C SER A 8 -14.89 40.91 42.70
N LEU A 9 -15.29 39.74 42.19
CA LEU A 9 -14.43 38.57 42.06
C LEU A 9 -13.70 38.65 40.71
N ALA A 10 -12.39 38.91 40.73
CA ALA A 10 -11.55 38.86 39.54
C ALA A 10 -11.17 37.39 39.24
N LEU A 11 -11.67 36.83 38.15
CA LEU A 11 -11.16 35.57 37.60
C LEU A 11 -9.87 35.86 36.82
N LEU A 12 -8.73 35.36 37.32
CA LEU A 12 -7.54 35.20 36.50
C LEU A 12 -7.77 34.05 35.51
N ALA A 13 -7.88 34.37 34.23
CA ALA A 13 -7.78 33.39 33.15
C ALA A 13 -6.29 33.08 32.92
N ALA A 14 -5.85 31.87 33.30
CA ALA A 14 -4.58 31.34 32.85
C ALA A 14 -4.71 30.90 31.38
N PRO A 15 -3.70 31.12 30.52
CA PRO A 15 -3.75 30.64 29.14
C PRO A 15 -3.63 29.11 29.15
N LEU A 16 -4.65 28.43 28.61
CA LEU A 16 -4.55 27.02 28.27
C LEU A 16 -3.39 26.84 27.25
N PRO A 17 -2.49 25.86 27.43
CA PRO A 17 -1.48 25.58 26.42
C PRO A 17 -2.19 25.08 25.15
N ALA A 18 -1.97 25.77 24.04
CA ALA A 18 -2.31 25.31 22.71
C ALA A 18 -1.42 24.12 22.33
N LEU A 19 -1.76 22.92 22.81
CA LEU A 19 -1.15 21.65 22.40
C LEU A 19 -2.24 20.72 21.88
N ALA A 20 -2.78 21.07 20.71
CA ALA A 20 -3.56 20.20 19.83
C ALA A 20 -3.74 20.86 18.46
N GLN A 21 -2.65 21.19 17.77
CA GLN A 21 -2.72 21.46 16.33
C GLN A 21 -2.38 20.18 15.56
N ASN A 22 -3.39 19.57 14.95
CA ASN A 22 -3.35 18.74 13.74
C ASN A 22 -2.40 17.52 13.69
N ASN A 23 -2.52 16.57 14.62
CA ASN A 23 -1.83 15.27 14.48
C ASN A 23 -2.50 14.29 13.48
N THR A 24 -3.68 14.60 12.95
CA THR A 24 -4.48 13.65 12.13
C THR A 24 -4.63 14.03 10.66
N SER A 25 -4.10 15.18 10.24
CA SER A 25 -4.18 15.64 8.84
C SER A 25 -2.82 15.60 8.16
N VAL A 26 -2.81 15.28 6.87
CA VAL A 26 -1.62 15.37 6.01
C VAL A 26 -1.10 16.82 5.94
N SER A 27 0.20 17.01 6.20
CA SER A 27 0.91 18.28 6.13
C SER A 27 1.82 18.32 4.89
N THR A 28 1.52 19.25 3.99
CA THR A 28 2.34 19.54 2.82
C THR A 28 3.74 20.02 3.21
N GLU A 29 3.85 20.76 4.33
CA GLU A 29 5.11 21.29 4.85
C GLU A 29 6.02 20.17 5.34
N ARG A 30 5.48 19.15 6.03
CA ARG A 30 6.25 17.97 6.42
C ARG A 30 6.71 17.16 5.23
N LEU A 31 5.81 16.89 4.28
CA LEU A 31 6.16 16.18 3.04
C LEU A 31 7.32 16.88 2.32
N ARG A 32 7.28 18.22 2.22
CA ARG A 32 8.37 19.02 1.66
C ARG A 32 9.66 18.89 2.45
N ALA A 33 9.62 19.05 3.77
CA ALA A 33 10.80 18.98 4.61
C ALA A 33 11.48 17.60 4.56
N ASP A 34 10.70 16.52 4.49
CA ASP A 34 11.21 15.16 4.40
C ASP A 34 11.88 14.91 3.04
N VAL A 35 11.28 15.37 1.93
CA VAL A 35 11.88 15.32 0.59
C VAL A 35 13.17 16.13 0.54
N GLU A 36 13.15 17.38 0.99
CA GLU A 36 14.33 18.25 1.05
C GLU A 36 15.46 17.62 1.87
N ARG A 37 15.13 16.98 3.00
CA ARG A 37 16.11 16.29 3.83
C ARG A 37 16.74 15.10 3.12
N MET A 38 15.93 14.30 2.41
CA MET A 38 16.42 13.15 1.65
C MET A 38 17.32 13.59 0.48
N VAL A 39 16.93 14.64 -0.25
CA VAL A 39 17.75 15.24 -1.31
C VAL A 39 19.08 15.75 -0.75
N ALA A 40 19.09 16.32 0.45
CA ALA A 40 20.30 16.86 1.08
C ALA A 40 21.35 15.81 1.46
N PHE A 41 21.06 14.50 1.36
CA PHE A 41 22.10 13.46 1.44
C PHE A 41 22.98 13.41 0.18
N GLY A 42 22.64 14.19 -0.85
CA GLY A 42 23.36 14.31 -2.12
C GLY A 42 23.13 13.12 -3.05
N THR A 43 23.36 11.91 -2.57
CA THR A 43 22.94 10.67 -3.21
C THR A 43 22.44 9.70 -2.16
N ARG A 44 21.47 8.85 -2.52
CA ARG A 44 21.02 7.72 -1.73
C ARG A 44 21.23 6.41 -2.49
N HIS A 45 22.16 6.40 -3.44
CA HIS A 45 22.49 5.20 -4.21
C HIS A 45 22.84 4.02 -3.30
N THR A 46 22.33 2.83 -3.61
CA THR A 46 22.51 1.62 -2.78
C THR A 46 23.97 1.29 -2.50
N LEU A 47 24.86 1.59 -3.45
CA LEU A 47 26.31 1.37 -3.33
C LEU A 47 27.07 2.55 -2.70
N SER A 48 26.39 3.65 -2.35
CA SER A 48 27.02 4.81 -1.72
C SER A 48 27.41 4.51 -0.25
N SER A 49 28.00 5.49 0.42
CA SER A 49 28.52 5.34 1.77
C SER A 49 27.48 4.76 2.74
N GLN A 50 27.90 3.74 3.49
CA GLN A 50 27.11 3.10 4.54
C GLN A 50 27.32 3.74 5.91
N THR A 51 28.35 4.58 6.06
CA THR A 51 28.85 5.03 7.37
C THR A 51 29.07 6.53 7.47
N ASP A 52 29.02 7.27 6.36
CA ASP A 52 29.05 8.73 6.39
C ASP A 52 27.72 9.22 7.01
N PRO A 53 27.73 10.02 8.08
CA PRO A 53 26.51 10.47 8.74
C PRO A 53 25.73 11.55 7.97
N ALA A 54 26.33 12.15 6.94
CA ALA A 54 25.78 13.28 6.20
C ALA A 54 25.45 12.95 4.74
N ARG A 55 26.05 11.91 4.15
CA ARG A 55 25.89 11.54 2.73
C ARG A 55 25.69 10.05 2.53
N GLY A 56 24.90 9.68 1.52
CA GLY A 56 24.74 8.30 1.10
C GLY A 56 23.57 7.57 1.75
N ILE A 57 23.37 6.33 1.30
CA ILE A 57 22.26 5.47 1.71
C ILE A 57 22.30 5.14 3.20
N GLY A 58 23.48 5.01 3.80
CA GLY A 58 23.61 4.78 5.25
C GLY A 58 22.99 5.91 6.08
N ALA A 59 23.33 7.17 5.74
CA ALA A 59 22.76 8.35 6.39
C ALA A 59 21.24 8.43 6.21
N ALA A 60 20.74 8.11 5.01
CA ALA A 60 19.30 8.15 4.72
C ALA A 60 18.51 7.09 5.49
N VAL A 61 19.02 5.84 5.55
CA VAL A 61 18.41 4.74 6.32
C VAL A 61 18.40 5.07 7.82
N ASP A 62 19.52 5.53 8.37
CA ASP A 62 19.58 5.87 9.80
C ASP A 62 18.68 7.07 10.14
N TRP A 63 18.57 8.05 9.24
CA TRP A 63 17.61 9.15 9.38
C TRP A 63 16.16 8.68 9.32
N GLY A 64 15.80 7.80 8.38
CA GLY A 64 14.45 7.23 8.30
C GLY A 64 14.07 6.45 9.56
N ALA A 65 15.00 5.68 10.12
CA ALA A 65 14.81 5.00 11.41
C ALA A 65 14.60 5.98 12.56
N ALA A 66 15.35 7.09 12.57
CA ALA A 66 15.17 8.15 13.55
C ALA A 66 13.80 8.85 13.41
N GLN A 67 13.30 9.06 12.18
CA GLN A 67 11.96 9.63 11.96
C GLN A 67 10.87 8.72 12.52
N PHE A 68 10.88 7.42 12.21
CA PHE A 68 9.91 6.50 12.80
C PHE A 68 10.01 6.41 14.32
N THR A 69 11.22 6.47 14.87
CA THR A 69 11.42 6.50 16.32
C THR A 69 10.81 7.76 16.94
N ALA A 70 11.01 8.93 16.32
CA ALA A 70 10.43 10.19 16.77
C ALA A 70 8.89 10.19 16.65
N ILE A 71 8.34 9.61 15.59
CA ILE A 71 6.89 9.40 15.43
C ILE A 71 6.38 8.47 16.55
N SER A 72 7.08 7.36 16.82
CA SER A 72 6.73 6.43 17.89
C SER A 72 6.65 7.12 19.26
N GLN A 73 7.60 8.02 19.56
CA GLN A 73 7.59 8.78 20.81
C GLN A 73 6.35 9.67 20.94
N GLN A 74 5.86 10.25 19.84
CA GLN A 74 4.67 11.11 19.83
C GLN A 74 3.37 10.33 20.14
N CYS A 75 3.32 9.04 19.82
CA CYS A 75 2.18 8.17 20.12
C CYS A 75 2.40 7.29 21.39
N GLY A 76 3.42 7.58 22.20
CA GLY A 76 3.69 6.85 23.44
C GLY A 76 4.34 5.47 23.25
N GLY A 77 5.18 5.31 22.22
CA GLY A 77 5.91 4.08 21.93
C GLY A 77 5.10 3.06 21.11
N CYS A 78 4.19 3.54 20.25
CA CYS A 78 3.25 2.65 19.53
C CYS A 78 3.86 1.95 18.30
N LEU A 79 5.05 2.34 17.84
CA LEU A 79 5.75 1.72 16.72
C LEU A 79 6.98 0.95 17.21
N THR A 80 7.13 -0.29 16.74
CA THR A 80 8.40 -1.04 16.83
C THR A 80 9.19 -0.79 15.56
N VAL A 81 10.39 -0.20 15.68
CA VAL A 81 11.28 0.07 14.54
C VAL A 81 12.31 -1.04 14.43
N VAL A 82 12.37 -1.69 13.28
CA VAL A 82 13.33 -2.75 12.95
C VAL A 82 14.01 -2.45 11.62
N LEU A 83 15.23 -2.97 11.45
CA LEU A 83 16.02 -2.78 10.24
C LEU A 83 16.44 -4.14 9.68
N PRO A 84 15.52 -4.85 8.98
CA PRO A 84 15.87 -6.09 8.28
C PRO A 84 17.04 -5.82 7.35
N GLU A 85 17.98 -6.76 7.31
CA GLU A 85 19.20 -6.58 6.53
C GLU A 85 19.72 -7.89 5.95
N GLN A 86 20.43 -7.77 4.83
CA GLN A 86 21.14 -8.88 4.22
C GLN A 86 22.32 -8.35 3.39
N MET A 87 23.28 -9.22 3.09
CA MET A 87 24.26 -8.94 2.04
C MET A 87 23.66 -9.31 0.69
N VAL A 88 23.70 -8.39 -0.27
CA VAL A 88 23.21 -8.61 -1.63
C VAL A 88 24.32 -8.49 -2.65
N SER A 89 24.17 -9.22 -3.76
CA SER A 89 25.02 -9.14 -4.94
C SER A 89 24.17 -9.40 -6.18
N GLY A 90 24.56 -8.85 -7.32
CA GLY A 90 23.81 -9.00 -8.56
C GLY A 90 24.45 -8.27 -9.73
N PRO A 91 23.81 -8.26 -10.91
CA PRO A 91 24.36 -7.61 -12.10
C PRO A 91 24.68 -6.12 -11.92
N ARG A 92 23.99 -5.44 -11.00
CA ARG A 92 24.18 -4.03 -10.63
C ARG A 92 24.81 -3.83 -9.24
N ILE A 93 25.23 -4.92 -8.59
CA ILE A 93 25.89 -4.93 -7.29
C ILE A 93 27.05 -5.93 -7.37
N LEU A 94 28.15 -5.49 -8.01
CA LEU A 94 29.28 -6.35 -8.35
C LEU A 94 30.11 -6.77 -7.12
N THR A 95 30.12 -5.93 -6.09
CA THR A 95 30.72 -6.25 -4.79
C THR A 95 29.58 -6.46 -3.80
N PRO A 96 29.60 -7.53 -2.98
CA PRO A 96 28.57 -7.73 -1.98
C PRO A 96 28.39 -6.49 -1.10
N THR A 97 27.18 -5.97 -1.06
CA THR A 97 26.82 -4.75 -0.33
C THR A 97 25.78 -5.07 0.73
N ARG A 98 25.92 -4.47 1.92
CA ARG A 98 24.91 -4.57 2.97
C ARG A 98 23.69 -3.75 2.56
N LEU A 99 22.54 -4.42 2.49
CA LEU A 99 21.25 -3.80 2.27
C LEU A 99 20.50 -3.72 3.60
N ARG A 100 19.89 -2.57 3.89
CA ARG A 100 19.03 -2.37 5.07
C ARG A 100 17.73 -1.70 4.64
N ASN A 101 16.61 -2.25 5.08
CA ASN A 101 15.34 -1.53 5.04
C ASN A 101 15.08 -0.88 6.40
N VAL A 102 14.23 0.14 6.44
CA VAL A 102 13.69 0.67 7.69
C VAL A 102 12.21 0.30 7.75
N VAL A 103 11.81 -0.42 8.79
CA VAL A 103 10.45 -0.91 8.95
C VAL A 103 9.91 -0.48 10.31
N ALA A 104 8.80 0.26 10.32
CA ALA A 104 8.04 0.57 11.52
C ALA A 104 6.75 -0.25 11.57
N ILE A 105 6.55 -0.94 12.69
CA ILE A 105 5.45 -1.89 12.91
C ILE A 105 4.48 -1.28 13.93
N GLN A 106 3.28 -0.91 13.49
CA GLN A 106 2.16 -0.57 14.35
C GLN A 106 1.32 -1.82 14.59
N ARG A 107 1.53 -2.48 15.74
CA ARG A 107 0.91 -3.78 16.04
C ARG A 107 -0.62 -3.67 16.19
N GLY A 108 -1.35 -4.56 15.52
CA GLY A 108 -2.81 -4.67 15.62
C GLY A 108 -3.28 -5.12 17.00
N THR A 109 -4.51 -4.73 17.36
CA THR A 109 -5.09 -5.02 18.69
C THR A 109 -5.83 -6.36 18.77
N GLU A 110 -6.22 -6.94 17.64
CA GLU A 110 -7.08 -8.13 17.60
C GLU A 110 -6.46 -9.27 16.80
N ARG A 111 -5.98 -8.98 15.60
CA ARG A 111 -5.43 -9.94 14.63
C ARG A 111 -4.05 -9.45 14.17
N PRO A 112 -3.04 -9.46 15.07
CA PRO A 112 -1.76 -8.79 14.84
C PRO A 112 -0.91 -9.43 13.73
N ASP A 113 -1.22 -10.65 13.31
CA ASP A 113 -0.50 -11.34 12.23
C ASP A 113 -1.12 -11.07 10.85
N GLU A 114 -2.33 -10.48 10.79
CA GLU A 114 -2.84 -9.85 9.58
C GLU A 114 -2.15 -8.50 9.38
N VAL A 115 -1.63 -8.25 8.18
CA VAL A 115 -0.85 -7.03 7.91
C VAL A 115 -1.30 -6.31 6.64
N VAL A 116 -1.25 -4.98 6.70
CA VAL A 116 -1.23 -4.11 5.51
C VAL A 116 0.10 -3.39 5.48
N ILE A 117 0.71 -3.30 4.30
CA ILE A 117 2.04 -2.72 4.11
C ILE A 117 1.90 -1.49 3.23
N VAL A 118 2.47 -0.36 3.66
CA VAL A 118 2.75 0.79 2.81
C VAL A 118 4.25 0.95 2.71
N GLN A 119 4.75 1.07 1.48
CA GLN A 119 6.18 1.09 1.22
C GLN A 119 6.54 2.06 0.10
N ALA A 120 7.81 2.45 0.09
CA ALA A 120 8.47 3.24 -0.94
C ALA A 120 9.97 2.99 -0.87
N ASN A 121 10.68 3.20 -1.96
CA ASN A 121 12.13 3.11 -1.94
C ASN A 121 12.75 4.43 -1.44
N ILE A 122 13.85 4.35 -0.69
CA ILE A 122 14.60 5.49 -0.17
C ILE A 122 15.90 5.71 -0.93
N ASP A 123 16.35 4.73 -1.73
CA ASP A 123 17.49 4.92 -2.60
C ASP A 123 17.21 5.92 -3.74
N SER A 124 18.26 6.27 -4.46
CA SER A 124 18.19 7.13 -5.65
C SER A 124 19.35 6.79 -6.57
N ARG A 125 19.28 7.19 -7.84
CA ARG A 125 20.43 7.04 -8.75
C ARG A 125 20.58 8.17 -9.75
N ALA A 126 21.81 8.32 -10.20
CA ALA A 126 22.18 9.13 -11.36
C ALA A 126 21.87 8.37 -12.66
N SER A 127 22.25 8.92 -13.82
CA SER A 127 21.99 8.27 -15.12
C SER A 127 22.73 6.94 -15.30
N ASP A 128 23.99 6.87 -14.87
CA ASP A 128 24.69 5.59 -14.77
C ASP A 128 24.24 4.86 -13.50
N VAL A 129 23.64 3.68 -13.69
CA VAL A 129 23.16 2.82 -12.60
C VAL A 129 24.26 2.32 -11.66
N MET A 130 25.53 2.44 -12.07
CA MET A 130 26.69 2.09 -11.26
C MET A 130 27.35 3.31 -10.57
N ASP A 131 26.91 4.53 -10.86
CA ASP A 131 27.47 5.73 -10.25
C ASP A 131 26.94 5.93 -8.83
N ALA A 132 27.75 5.49 -7.87
CA ALA A 132 27.48 5.58 -6.44
C ALA A 132 27.95 6.89 -5.80
N VAL A 133 28.56 7.80 -6.57
CA VAL A 133 29.30 8.95 -6.05
C VAL A 133 28.62 10.26 -6.41
N SER A 134 28.16 10.42 -7.66
CA SER A 134 27.55 11.67 -8.13
C SER A 134 26.28 12.02 -7.36
N ASP A 135 25.94 13.31 -7.34
CA ASP A 135 24.68 13.75 -6.78
C ASP A 135 23.51 13.18 -7.58
N ALA A 136 22.63 12.49 -6.86
CA ALA A 136 21.40 11.89 -7.35
C ALA A 136 20.25 12.33 -6.42
N PRO A 137 19.72 13.55 -6.60
CA PRO A 137 18.76 14.14 -5.68
C PRO A 137 17.54 13.25 -5.42
N GLY A 138 16.94 12.67 -6.46
CA GLY A 138 15.83 11.70 -6.34
C GLY A 138 14.65 12.26 -5.56
N ALA A 139 14.23 13.50 -5.82
CA ALA A 139 13.16 14.16 -5.09
C ALA A 139 11.79 13.49 -5.32
N ASN A 140 11.48 13.13 -6.57
CA ASN A 140 10.27 12.42 -6.94
C ASN A 140 10.47 10.89 -6.98
N ASP A 141 11.64 10.42 -7.45
CA ASP A 141 12.08 9.02 -7.57
C ASP A 141 13.23 8.72 -6.56
N ASP A 142 12.94 8.30 -5.33
CA ASP A 142 11.59 8.18 -4.73
C ASP A 142 11.47 8.80 -3.32
N ALA A 143 12.10 9.96 -3.10
CA ALA A 143 11.87 10.70 -1.86
C ALA A 143 10.39 11.08 -1.68
N SER A 144 9.61 11.21 -2.76
CA SER A 144 8.17 11.47 -2.70
C SER A 144 7.39 10.33 -2.04
N GLY A 145 7.61 9.08 -2.46
CA GLY A 145 7.02 7.90 -1.85
C GLY A 145 7.47 7.72 -0.41
N SER A 146 8.78 7.88 -0.15
CA SER A 146 9.35 7.78 1.19
C SER A 146 8.75 8.80 2.17
N ALA A 147 8.56 10.05 1.74
CA ALA A 147 7.91 11.08 2.55
C ALA A 147 6.43 10.76 2.82
N LEU A 148 5.73 10.19 1.83
CA LEU A 148 4.36 9.71 2.00
C LEU A 148 4.27 8.61 3.07
N VAL A 149 5.20 7.65 3.09
CA VAL A 149 5.25 6.58 4.10
C VAL A 149 5.45 7.15 5.50
N LEU A 150 6.39 8.10 5.66
CA LEU A 150 6.65 8.76 6.95
C LEU A 150 5.41 9.52 7.44
N GLU A 151 4.74 10.25 6.55
CA GLU A 151 3.54 11.02 6.89
C GLU A 151 2.34 10.11 7.21
N ALA A 152 2.21 8.97 6.50
CA ALA A 152 1.21 7.96 6.81
C ALA A 152 1.43 7.38 8.22
N ALA A 153 2.69 7.06 8.58
CA ALA A 153 3.02 6.60 9.92
C ALA A 153 2.65 7.66 10.97
N ARG A 154 2.97 8.94 10.74
CA ARG A 154 2.63 10.02 11.67
C ARG A 154 1.12 10.16 11.90
N VAL A 155 0.33 10.11 10.82
CA VAL A 155 -1.12 10.32 10.89
C VAL A 155 -1.86 9.12 11.49
N LEU A 156 -1.47 7.90 11.13
CA LEU A 156 -2.19 6.68 11.50
C LEU A 156 -1.75 6.10 12.86
N SER A 157 -0.50 6.32 13.27
CA SER A 157 0.06 5.73 14.51
C SER A 157 -0.59 6.24 15.80
N GLY A 158 -1.27 7.39 15.75
CA GLY A 158 -2.08 7.90 16.87
C GLY A 158 -3.39 7.13 17.12
N GLN A 159 -3.77 6.23 16.20
CA GLN A 159 -4.97 5.38 16.32
C GLN A 159 -4.60 3.92 16.59
N ARG A 160 -5.60 3.11 16.94
CA ARG A 160 -5.47 1.65 17.06
C ARG A 160 -6.31 0.99 15.98
N TYR A 161 -5.77 -0.09 15.43
CA TYR A 161 -6.40 -0.87 14.37
C TYR A 161 -6.48 -2.35 14.79
N PRO A 162 -7.53 -3.07 14.34
CA PRO A 162 -7.63 -4.51 14.56
C PRO A 162 -6.42 -5.31 14.09
N ILE A 163 -5.82 -4.91 12.95
CA ILE A 163 -4.66 -5.57 12.34
C ILE A 163 -3.41 -4.68 12.38
N THR A 164 -2.26 -5.26 12.02
CA THR A 164 -0.98 -4.54 12.01
C THR A 164 -0.82 -3.70 10.74
N ILE A 165 -0.29 -2.48 10.88
CA ILE A 165 0.16 -1.65 9.76
C ILE A 165 1.68 -1.61 9.74
N ILE A 166 2.27 -1.88 8.58
CA ILE A 166 3.71 -1.84 8.34
C ILE A 166 4.01 -0.63 7.47
N TYR A 167 4.93 0.23 7.94
CA TYR A 167 5.47 1.36 7.19
C TYR A 167 6.92 1.04 6.85
N ALA A 168 7.27 1.01 5.56
CA ALA A 168 8.58 0.57 5.13
C ALA A 168 9.26 1.54 4.15
N LEU A 169 10.52 1.86 4.44
CA LEU A 169 11.44 2.55 3.55
C LEU A 169 12.46 1.52 3.06
N LEU A 170 12.51 1.31 1.75
CA LEU A 170 13.25 0.20 1.12
C LEU A 170 14.53 0.70 0.45
N SER A 171 15.63 -0.02 0.61
CA SER A 171 16.85 0.27 -0.19
C SER A 171 16.98 -0.71 -1.34
N GLY A 172 17.67 -0.34 -2.41
CA GLY A 172 18.06 -1.29 -3.46
C GLY A 172 17.00 -1.57 -4.52
N GLU A 173 15.99 -0.70 -4.66
CA GLU A 173 15.07 -0.75 -5.79
C GLU A 173 15.87 -0.61 -7.09
N GLU A 174 16.73 0.41 -7.14
CA GLU A 174 17.38 0.88 -8.36
C GLU A 174 18.37 -0.13 -8.93
N GLN A 175 18.92 -0.97 -8.05
CA GLN A 175 19.89 -2.00 -8.37
C GLN A 175 19.26 -3.39 -8.54
N GLY A 176 17.93 -3.51 -8.43
CA GLY A 176 17.22 -4.75 -8.78
C GLY A 176 16.17 -5.22 -7.76
N LEU A 177 15.40 -4.31 -7.17
CA LEU A 177 14.28 -4.62 -6.25
C LEU A 177 14.71 -5.41 -5.01
N HIS A 178 15.95 -5.22 -4.58
CA HIS A 178 16.52 -5.98 -3.47
C HIS A 178 15.82 -5.66 -2.14
N GLY A 179 15.34 -4.43 -1.97
CA GLY A 179 14.61 -3.98 -0.78
C GLY A 179 13.23 -4.63 -0.68
N GLY A 180 12.45 -4.61 -1.76
CA GLY A 180 11.18 -5.32 -1.84
C GLY A 180 11.36 -6.82 -1.61
N ALA A 181 12.38 -7.44 -2.20
CA ALA A 181 12.67 -8.86 -1.99
C ALA A 181 12.99 -9.18 -0.51
N LEU A 182 13.84 -8.35 0.12
CA LEU A 182 14.18 -8.49 1.54
C LEU A 182 12.94 -8.38 2.43
N LEU A 183 12.07 -7.39 2.19
CA LEU A 183 10.87 -7.21 3.01
C LEU A 183 9.85 -8.33 2.79
N ALA A 184 9.70 -8.82 1.56
CA ALA A 184 8.80 -9.93 1.27
C ALA A 184 9.27 -11.24 1.92
N ASP A 185 10.59 -11.50 1.95
CA ASP A 185 11.17 -12.61 2.71
C ASP A 185 11.01 -12.42 4.22
N TYR A 186 11.19 -11.20 4.71
CA TYR A 186 10.95 -10.89 6.12
C TYR A 186 9.49 -11.13 6.51
N ALA A 187 8.52 -10.72 5.67
CA ALA A 187 7.10 -10.97 5.90
C ALA A 187 6.78 -12.47 5.99
N ALA A 188 7.38 -13.29 5.11
CA ALA A 188 7.25 -14.74 5.16
C ALA A 188 7.85 -15.33 6.45
N GLN A 189 9.03 -14.86 6.87
CA GLN A 189 9.69 -15.29 8.10
C GLN A 189 8.90 -14.92 9.36
N GLN A 190 8.19 -13.79 9.35
CA GLN A 190 7.30 -13.38 10.44
C GLN A 190 5.97 -14.15 10.45
N GLY A 191 5.66 -14.92 9.40
CA GLY A 191 4.38 -15.60 9.26
C GLY A 191 3.20 -14.66 9.01
N TRP A 192 3.46 -13.48 8.45
CA TRP A 192 2.42 -12.47 8.23
C TRP A 192 1.43 -12.89 7.15
N GLN A 193 0.15 -12.67 7.43
CA GLN A 193 -0.94 -12.74 6.47
C GLN A 193 -1.10 -11.37 5.81
N VAL A 194 -0.41 -11.18 4.68
CA VAL A 194 -0.40 -9.91 3.94
C VAL A 194 -1.72 -9.71 3.20
N LYS A 195 -2.52 -8.75 3.66
CA LYS A 195 -3.78 -8.35 3.03
C LYS A 195 -3.54 -7.53 1.76
N ALA A 196 -2.58 -6.61 1.82
CA ALA A 196 -2.27 -5.67 0.75
C ALA A 196 -0.89 -5.05 0.97
N VAL A 197 -0.19 -4.82 -0.14
CA VAL A 197 1.00 -3.97 -0.22
C VAL A 197 0.71 -2.79 -1.14
N LEU A 198 0.84 -1.58 -0.60
CA LEU A 198 0.70 -0.32 -1.31
C LEU A 198 2.11 0.24 -1.57
N ASN A 199 2.66 -0.05 -2.75
CA ASN A 199 3.94 0.50 -3.18
C ASN A 199 3.72 1.90 -3.77
N ASN A 200 4.41 2.92 -3.26
CA ASN A 200 4.34 4.29 -3.77
C ASN A 200 5.69 4.62 -4.37
N ASP A 201 5.74 4.85 -5.67
CA ASP A 201 7.01 5.08 -6.37
C ASP A 201 6.78 6.05 -7.54
N ILE A 202 7.38 7.23 -7.38
CA ILE A 202 7.15 8.45 -8.17
C ILE A 202 5.70 8.90 -7.99
N VAL A 203 5.43 9.64 -6.91
CA VAL A 203 4.07 10.08 -6.51
C VAL A 203 3.97 11.57 -6.21
N GLY A 204 4.97 12.35 -6.63
CA GLY A 204 5.11 13.78 -6.32
C GLY A 204 5.10 14.74 -7.51
N GLY A 205 4.71 14.31 -8.71
CA GLY A 205 4.66 15.14 -9.92
C GLY A 205 3.31 15.12 -10.63
N SER A 206 2.99 16.19 -11.37
CA SER A 206 1.71 16.34 -12.08
C SER A 206 1.85 16.66 -13.57
N CYS A 207 3.06 16.86 -14.07
CA CYS A 207 3.35 17.11 -15.49
C CYS A 207 4.43 16.15 -15.98
N GLY A 208 4.39 15.83 -17.28
CA GLY A 208 5.35 14.95 -17.93
C GLY A 208 6.21 15.66 -18.98
N SER A 209 7.15 14.90 -19.55
CA SER A 209 8.14 15.37 -20.54
C SER A 209 7.55 16.04 -21.78
N ASP A 210 6.35 15.61 -22.17
CA ASP A 210 5.64 16.11 -23.34
C ASP A 210 4.83 17.38 -23.04
N GLY A 211 4.94 17.93 -21.83
CA GLY A 211 4.22 19.09 -21.35
C GLY A 211 2.76 18.81 -20.98
N VAL A 212 2.32 17.55 -21.04
CA VAL A 212 0.98 17.16 -20.58
C VAL A 212 0.98 17.14 -19.06
N CYS A 213 -0.04 17.78 -18.46
CA CYS A 213 -0.27 17.74 -17.02
C CYS A 213 -1.56 17.02 -16.68
N ASP A 214 -1.50 16.16 -15.67
CA ASP A 214 -2.63 15.43 -15.10
C ASP A 214 -2.48 15.39 -13.58
N ALA A 215 -2.93 16.47 -12.94
CA ALA A 215 -2.91 16.60 -11.50
C ALA A 215 -4.12 15.92 -10.83
N ASP A 216 -5.09 15.44 -11.60
CA ASP A 216 -6.36 14.93 -11.07
C ASP A 216 -6.35 13.41 -10.88
N HIS A 217 -5.36 12.72 -11.46
CA HIS A 217 -5.25 11.28 -11.39
C HIS A 217 -3.94 10.80 -10.76
N VAL A 218 -4.00 9.66 -10.09
CA VAL A 218 -2.85 8.80 -9.79
C VAL A 218 -3.07 7.46 -10.47
N ARG A 219 -2.02 6.88 -11.07
CA ARG A 219 -2.08 5.54 -11.66
C ARG A 219 -1.96 4.51 -10.56
N VAL A 220 -2.80 3.47 -10.62
CA VAL A 220 -2.67 2.27 -9.79
C VAL A 220 -2.43 1.06 -10.70
N PHE A 221 -1.18 0.60 -10.72
CA PHE A 221 -0.76 -0.62 -11.41
C PHE A 221 -1.11 -1.84 -10.57
N SER A 222 -1.65 -2.86 -11.23
CA SER A 222 -1.99 -4.14 -10.61
C SER A 222 -1.67 -5.30 -11.56
N GLU A 223 -1.25 -6.45 -11.03
CA GLU A 223 -1.07 -7.65 -11.87
C GLU A 223 -2.42 -8.24 -12.30
N GLY A 224 -2.47 -8.85 -13.50
CA GLY A 224 -3.64 -9.58 -13.97
C GLY A 224 -3.52 -11.06 -13.56
N PRO A 225 -3.02 -11.95 -14.43
CA PRO A 225 -2.57 -13.27 -14.00
C PRO A 225 -1.50 -13.13 -12.92
N ARG A 226 -1.60 -13.92 -11.86
CA ARG A 226 -0.66 -13.86 -10.75
C ARG A 226 0.68 -14.46 -11.12
N ALA A 227 1.75 -13.92 -10.56
CA ALA A 227 3.09 -14.50 -10.74
C ALA A 227 3.21 -15.91 -10.14
N ASP A 228 2.50 -16.19 -9.03
CA ASP A 228 2.53 -17.47 -8.29
C ASP A 228 1.58 -18.56 -8.84
N LEU A 229 1.03 -18.40 -10.05
CA LEU A 229 0.13 -19.40 -10.64
C LEU A 229 0.85 -20.73 -10.94
N SER A 230 0.37 -21.82 -10.33
CA SER A 230 0.68 -23.18 -10.76
C SER A 230 0.17 -23.47 -12.18
N LEU A 231 0.72 -24.49 -12.84
CA LEU A 231 0.27 -24.87 -14.19
C LEU A 231 -1.23 -25.26 -14.21
N SER A 232 -1.71 -25.88 -13.14
CA SER A 232 -3.11 -26.28 -12.98
C SER A 232 -4.05 -25.07 -12.86
N ILE A 233 -3.78 -24.14 -11.94
CA ILE A 233 -4.61 -22.95 -11.73
C ILE A 233 -4.57 -22.05 -12.97
N ARG A 234 -3.41 -21.95 -13.65
CA ARG A 234 -3.29 -21.25 -14.93
C ARG A 234 -4.17 -21.88 -16.02
N ALA A 235 -4.22 -23.20 -16.10
CA ALA A 235 -5.08 -23.90 -17.06
C ALA A 235 -6.58 -23.67 -16.75
N ASP A 236 -6.95 -23.65 -15.47
CA ASP A 236 -8.31 -23.36 -15.03
C ASP A 236 -8.70 -21.91 -15.31
N GLN A 237 -7.83 -20.94 -15.03
CA GLN A 237 -8.07 -19.53 -15.33
C GLN A 237 -8.25 -19.31 -16.84
N ARG A 238 -7.45 -19.98 -17.69
CA ARG A 238 -7.62 -19.93 -19.15
C ARG A 238 -8.95 -20.50 -19.64
N ARG A 239 -9.55 -21.44 -18.89
CA ARG A 239 -10.82 -22.09 -19.26
C ARG A 239 -12.02 -21.34 -18.71
N ASN A 240 -11.93 -20.86 -17.47
CA ASN A 240 -13.05 -20.36 -16.67
C ASN A 240 -13.02 -18.83 -16.52
N GLY A 241 -11.99 -18.16 -17.05
CA GLY A 241 -11.74 -16.73 -16.85
C GLY A 241 -11.05 -16.42 -15.52
N GLY A 242 -10.84 -15.12 -15.27
CA GLY A 242 -10.28 -14.60 -14.02
C GLY A 242 -8.92 -13.92 -14.17
N GLU A 243 -8.39 -13.79 -15.39
CA GLU A 243 -7.13 -13.09 -15.70
C GLU A 243 -7.13 -11.61 -15.31
N ASN A 244 -8.31 -11.02 -15.11
CA ASN A 244 -8.48 -9.65 -14.62
C ASN A 244 -9.03 -9.57 -13.19
N ASP A 245 -8.91 -10.66 -12.42
CA ASP A 245 -9.56 -10.80 -11.10
C ASP A 245 -8.63 -11.32 -10.00
N SER A 246 -7.32 -11.11 -10.16
CA SER A 246 -6.36 -11.29 -9.07
C SER A 246 -6.69 -10.39 -7.86
N PRO A 247 -6.10 -10.69 -6.70
CA PRO A 247 -6.15 -9.79 -5.55
C PRO A 247 -5.71 -8.36 -5.88
N GLY A 248 -4.63 -8.18 -6.66
CA GLY A 248 -4.14 -6.86 -7.06
C GLY A 248 -5.17 -6.08 -7.89
N ARG A 249 -5.85 -6.72 -8.85
CA ARG A 249 -6.92 -6.09 -9.65
C ARG A 249 -8.09 -5.64 -8.77
N ASN A 250 -8.53 -6.51 -7.86
CA ASN A 250 -9.63 -6.19 -6.97
C ASN A 250 -9.28 -5.13 -5.93
N LEU A 251 -8.02 -5.08 -5.48
CA LEU A 251 -7.50 -4.00 -4.66
C LEU A 251 -7.50 -2.67 -5.45
N SER A 252 -7.05 -2.67 -6.71
CA SER A 252 -7.06 -1.49 -7.58
C SER A 252 -8.48 -0.92 -7.78
N ARG A 253 -9.47 -1.77 -8.06
CA ARG A 253 -10.89 -1.37 -8.15
C ARG A 253 -11.42 -0.81 -6.84
N TRP A 254 -11.09 -1.46 -5.73
CA TRP A 254 -11.57 -1.04 -4.41
C TRP A 254 -11.03 0.34 -4.02
N ILE A 255 -9.74 0.61 -4.28
CA ILE A 255 -9.14 1.94 -4.03
C ILE A 255 -9.75 2.99 -4.97
N ALA A 256 -10.07 2.64 -6.22
CA ALA A 256 -10.79 3.55 -7.11
C ALA A 256 -12.18 3.94 -6.57
N GLY A 257 -12.87 3.02 -5.89
CA GLY A 257 -14.13 3.31 -5.19
C GLY A 257 -13.97 4.13 -3.90
N LEU A 258 -12.78 4.13 -3.28
CA LEU A 258 -12.46 4.97 -2.13
C LEU A 258 -12.09 6.41 -2.49
N ALA A 259 -11.59 6.63 -3.70
CA ALA A 259 -11.36 7.97 -4.23
C ALA A 259 -12.70 8.69 -4.38
N GLY A 260 -13.14 9.37 -3.31
CA GLY A 260 -14.44 10.01 -3.24
C GLY A 260 -14.60 11.18 -4.21
N ASN A 261 -15.85 11.63 -4.39
CA ASN A 261 -16.22 12.79 -5.21
C ASN A 261 -16.02 14.14 -4.48
N ASP A 262 -15.29 14.15 -3.35
CA ASP A 262 -15.04 15.38 -2.61
C ASP A 262 -14.10 16.29 -3.41
N THR A 263 -14.45 17.58 -3.45
CA THR A 263 -13.63 18.61 -4.10
C THR A 263 -12.22 18.62 -3.52
N GLY A 264 -11.22 18.22 -4.31
CA GLY A 264 -9.82 18.11 -3.88
C GLY A 264 -9.31 16.68 -3.64
N ALA A 265 -10.16 15.66 -3.80
CA ALA A 265 -9.73 14.27 -3.89
C ALA A 265 -8.99 14.01 -5.22
N ILE A 266 -8.05 13.05 -5.19
CA ILE A 266 -7.38 12.55 -6.39
C ILE A 266 -8.09 11.30 -6.89
N SER A 267 -8.32 11.22 -8.20
CA SER A 267 -8.96 10.07 -8.83
C SER A 267 -7.95 8.96 -9.13
N VAL A 268 -8.39 7.72 -9.16
CA VAL A 268 -7.54 6.58 -9.52
C VAL A 268 -7.73 6.24 -10.99
N ARG A 269 -6.64 6.27 -11.75
CA ARG A 269 -6.56 5.63 -13.06
C ARG A 269 -6.05 4.21 -12.87
N GLN A 270 -6.94 3.22 -12.95
CA GLN A 270 -6.55 1.81 -12.89
C GLN A 270 -5.70 1.46 -14.12
N ILE A 271 -4.49 0.95 -13.91
CA ILE A 271 -3.61 0.47 -14.98
C ILE A 271 -3.51 -1.03 -14.90
N TRP A 272 -4.00 -1.71 -15.94
CA TRP A 272 -4.09 -3.16 -15.95
C TRP A 272 -2.78 -3.86 -16.34
N ARG A 273 -1.72 -3.55 -15.58
CA ARG A 273 -0.35 -4.08 -15.73
C ARG A 273 0.33 -4.08 -14.36
N ALA A 274 1.23 -5.03 -14.12
CA ALA A 274 1.99 -5.08 -12.88
C ALA A 274 2.93 -3.85 -12.70
N ASP A 275 3.43 -3.30 -13.81
CA ASP A 275 4.19 -2.04 -13.87
C ASP A 275 4.14 -1.41 -15.29
N ARG A 276 4.86 -0.31 -15.46
CA ARG A 276 5.18 0.39 -16.71
C ARG A 276 5.98 -0.51 -17.65
N MET A 277 5.93 -0.20 -18.94
CA MET A 277 6.66 -0.99 -19.94
C MET A 277 8.17 -0.93 -19.68
N GLY A 278 8.80 -2.10 -19.53
CA GLY A 278 10.25 -2.21 -19.37
C GLY A 278 10.80 -1.78 -18.00
N ARG A 279 9.94 -1.49 -17.02
CA ARG A 279 10.33 -1.12 -15.65
C ARG A 279 9.78 -2.12 -14.63
N GLY A 280 10.18 -1.94 -13.38
CA GLY A 280 9.66 -2.65 -12.23
C GLY A 280 9.51 -1.71 -11.03
N GLY A 281 9.18 -2.28 -9.88
CA GLY A 281 9.09 -1.62 -8.60
C GLY A 281 8.93 -2.64 -7.48
N ASP A 282 9.11 -2.22 -6.23
CA ASP A 282 9.16 -3.10 -5.07
C ASP A 282 7.87 -3.86 -4.76
N GLN A 283 6.76 -3.61 -5.48
CA GLN A 283 5.58 -4.49 -5.43
C GLN A 283 5.86 -5.86 -6.06
N ILE A 284 6.75 -5.95 -7.05
CA ILE A 284 6.95 -7.18 -7.84
C ILE A 284 7.46 -8.35 -6.97
N PRO A 285 8.47 -8.19 -6.10
CA PRO A 285 8.91 -9.30 -5.24
C PRO A 285 7.83 -9.85 -4.29
N PHE A 286 6.82 -9.04 -3.95
CA PHE A 286 5.65 -9.50 -3.20
C PHE A 286 4.69 -10.30 -4.08
N LEU A 287 4.42 -9.81 -5.29
CA LEU A 287 3.61 -10.53 -6.29
C LEU A 287 4.22 -11.90 -6.62
N ASP A 288 5.55 -11.97 -6.77
CA ASP A 288 6.29 -13.22 -7.02
C ASP A 288 6.11 -14.24 -5.89
N ARG A 289 5.84 -13.78 -4.66
CA ARG A 289 5.53 -14.61 -3.48
C ARG A 289 4.02 -14.81 -3.27
N GLY A 290 3.18 -14.31 -4.18
CA GLY A 290 1.73 -14.46 -4.12
C GLY A 290 1.03 -13.50 -3.16
N TYR A 291 1.73 -12.49 -2.63
CA TYR A 291 1.12 -11.49 -1.78
C TYR A 291 0.38 -10.43 -2.62
N PRO A 292 -0.85 -10.04 -2.24
CA PRO A 292 -1.57 -8.97 -2.93
C PRO A 292 -0.79 -7.65 -2.88
N ALA A 293 -0.35 -7.13 -4.03
CA ALA A 293 0.39 -5.89 -4.12
C ALA A 293 -0.05 -5.03 -5.32
N ILE A 294 0.08 -3.72 -5.16
CA ILE A 294 -0.17 -2.72 -6.21
C ILE A 294 0.87 -1.60 -6.14
N ARG A 295 0.97 -0.82 -7.21
CA ARG A 295 1.84 0.35 -7.28
C ARG A 295 1.07 1.63 -7.62
N PHE A 296 1.26 2.66 -6.81
CA PHE A 296 0.88 4.03 -7.12
C PHE A 296 2.02 4.72 -7.88
N SER A 297 1.66 5.49 -8.89
CA SER A 297 2.60 6.37 -9.60
C SER A 297 1.85 7.57 -10.18
N VAL A 298 2.56 8.69 -10.39
CA VAL A 298 2.08 9.87 -11.10
C VAL A 298 1.31 9.51 -12.36
N ALA A 299 0.32 10.32 -12.75
CA ALA A 299 -0.49 10.03 -13.95
C ALA A 299 0.30 10.15 -15.26
N VAL A 300 1.26 11.06 -15.28
CA VAL A 300 2.17 11.37 -16.37
C VAL A 300 3.58 11.49 -15.79
N GLU A 301 4.57 10.96 -16.51
CA GLU A 301 5.95 10.91 -16.05
C GLU A 301 6.80 11.93 -16.78
N ASP A 302 7.73 12.51 -16.02
CA ASP A 302 8.78 13.38 -16.54
C ASP A 302 10.12 12.61 -16.54
N TYR A 303 10.62 12.34 -17.73
CA TYR A 303 11.85 11.61 -18.01
C TYR A 303 13.09 12.53 -18.08
N GLU A 304 12.92 13.86 -18.11
CA GLU A 304 14.02 14.82 -17.95
C GLU A 304 14.52 14.84 -16.50
N HIS A 305 13.70 14.39 -15.55
CA HIS A 305 14.03 14.37 -14.13
C HIS A 305 14.47 12.99 -13.64
N GLN A 306 13.68 11.94 -13.92
CA GLN A 306 13.94 10.58 -13.42
C GLN A 306 15.27 10.00 -13.90
N HIS A 307 16.11 9.55 -12.95
CA HIS A 307 17.42 8.94 -13.24
C HIS A 307 18.30 9.80 -14.14
N GLN A 308 18.23 11.12 -13.97
CA GLN A 308 19.04 12.06 -14.72
C GLN A 308 20.11 12.68 -13.85
N ASP A 309 21.31 12.81 -14.40
CA ASP A 309 22.35 13.67 -13.83
C ASP A 309 21.83 15.11 -13.75
N VAL A 310 22.20 15.84 -12.69
CA VAL A 310 21.82 17.25 -12.54
C VAL A 310 22.63 18.08 -13.54
N ARG A 311 21.96 18.56 -14.59
CA ARG A 311 22.59 19.36 -15.65
C ARG A 311 21.58 20.25 -16.35
N THR A 312 22.07 21.14 -17.21
CA THR A 312 21.23 21.93 -18.11
C THR A 312 21.80 21.84 -19.52
N ASP A 313 21.02 21.28 -20.43
CA ASP A 313 21.41 21.10 -21.83
C ASP A 313 20.39 21.77 -22.75
N ASN A 314 20.87 22.64 -23.64
CA ASN A 314 20.02 23.37 -24.59
C ASN A 314 18.81 24.09 -23.96
N GLY A 315 18.96 24.55 -22.71
CA GLY A 315 17.89 25.23 -21.96
C GLY A 315 16.91 24.30 -21.24
N VAL A 316 17.05 22.97 -21.38
CA VAL A 316 16.28 21.98 -20.63
C VAL A 316 17.05 21.62 -19.37
N ARG A 317 16.38 21.70 -18.21
CA ARG A 317 16.94 21.31 -16.91
C ARG A 317 16.68 19.83 -16.68
N PHE A 318 17.72 19.11 -16.27
CA PHE A 318 17.66 17.70 -15.97
C PHE A 318 18.03 17.43 -14.52
N GLY A 319 17.57 16.29 -14.03
CA GLY A 319 17.76 15.84 -12.66
C GLY A 319 16.51 16.04 -11.82
N ASP A 320 16.29 15.11 -10.89
CA ASP A 320 15.09 15.01 -10.09
C ASP A 320 15.17 15.84 -8.80
N THR A 321 15.01 17.16 -8.92
CA THR A 321 15.22 18.11 -7.82
C THR A 321 13.92 18.54 -7.14
N VAL A 322 14.04 19.18 -5.96
CA VAL A 322 12.89 19.63 -5.15
C VAL A 322 12.02 20.65 -5.90
N GLU A 323 12.61 21.43 -6.80
CA GLU A 323 11.92 22.45 -7.58
C GLU A 323 10.88 21.87 -8.55
N GLU A 324 11.05 20.61 -8.95
CA GLU A 324 10.19 19.94 -9.94
C GLU A 324 9.02 19.19 -9.28
N MET A 325 8.95 19.24 -7.95
CA MET A 325 7.91 18.57 -7.15
C MET A 325 6.60 19.38 -7.11
N ASP A 326 5.49 18.67 -7.30
CA ASP A 326 4.15 19.13 -6.96
C ASP A 326 3.73 18.58 -5.58
N PHE A 327 4.03 19.34 -4.53
CA PHE A 327 3.70 18.95 -3.16
C PHE A 327 2.19 18.95 -2.87
N ALA A 328 1.38 19.70 -3.63
CA ALA A 328 -0.07 19.66 -3.48
C ALA A 328 -0.64 18.35 -4.05
N TYR A 329 -0.10 17.89 -5.17
CA TYR A 329 -0.35 16.55 -5.72
C TYR A 329 0.08 15.46 -4.73
N LEU A 330 1.33 15.51 -4.24
CA LEU A 330 1.85 14.53 -3.27
C LEU A 330 0.97 14.43 -2.03
N ALA A 331 0.50 15.57 -1.49
CA ALA A 331 -0.39 15.59 -0.34
C ALA A 331 -1.75 14.92 -0.63
N ARG A 332 -2.29 15.03 -1.86
CA ARG A 332 -3.52 14.34 -2.25
C ARG A 332 -3.31 12.83 -2.40
N VAL A 333 -2.21 12.39 -3.01
CA VAL A 333 -1.85 10.95 -3.08
C VAL A 333 -1.65 10.36 -1.68
N THR A 334 -1.00 11.12 -0.79
CA THR A 334 -0.80 10.73 0.61
C THR A 334 -2.12 10.54 1.36
N ARG A 335 -3.08 11.45 1.17
CA ARG A 335 -4.43 11.32 1.77
C ARG A 335 -5.15 10.05 1.28
N LEU A 336 -5.06 9.74 -0.02
CA LEU A 336 -5.65 8.51 -0.57
C LEU A 336 -5.02 7.25 0.05
N ASN A 337 -3.69 7.20 0.16
CA ASN A 337 -2.99 6.09 0.80
C ASN A 337 -3.40 5.92 2.27
N ILE A 338 -3.45 7.01 3.04
CA ILE A 338 -3.88 6.99 4.45
C ILE A 338 -5.32 6.49 4.58
N ALA A 339 -6.23 6.94 3.70
CA ALA A 339 -7.61 6.48 3.69
C ALA A 339 -7.71 4.98 3.37
N ALA A 340 -6.98 4.51 2.35
CA ALA A 340 -6.93 3.10 1.98
C ALA A 340 -6.36 2.23 3.11
N LEU A 341 -5.26 2.65 3.73
CA LEU A 341 -4.64 1.95 4.86
C LEU A 341 -5.58 1.87 6.07
N ALA A 342 -6.21 3.00 6.45
CA ALA A 342 -7.15 3.02 7.56
C ALA A 342 -8.35 2.10 7.32
N ALA A 343 -8.89 2.07 6.11
CA ALA A 343 -10.02 1.21 5.75
C ALA A 343 -9.61 -0.27 5.70
N LEU A 344 -8.49 -0.61 5.06
CA LEU A 344 -7.97 -1.98 5.03
C LEU A 344 -7.62 -2.51 6.42
N ALA A 345 -7.09 -1.64 7.30
CA ALA A 345 -6.69 -2.00 8.65
C ALA A 345 -7.88 -2.24 9.59
N ARG A 346 -9.04 -1.67 9.30
CA ARG A 346 -10.31 -1.94 10.02
C ARG A 346 -11.05 -3.16 9.49
N ALA A 347 -10.98 -3.39 8.18
CA ALA A 347 -11.65 -4.52 7.55
C ALA A 347 -11.09 -5.88 8.02
N PRO A 348 -11.87 -6.97 7.95
CA PRO A 348 -11.35 -8.34 7.99
C PRO A 348 -10.49 -8.67 6.76
N MET A 349 -9.89 -9.86 6.70
CA MET A 349 -9.31 -10.36 5.46
C MET A 349 -10.39 -10.58 4.38
N PRO A 350 -10.09 -10.35 3.10
CA PRO A 350 -10.95 -10.85 2.02
C PRO A 350 -11.14 -12.37 2.13
N PRO A 351 -12.37 -12.90 1.99
CA PRO A 351 -12.61 -14.34 2.00
C PRO A 351 -11.91 -15.08 0.86
N ALA A 352 -11.98 -16.41 0.87
CA ALA A 352 -11.53 -17.26 -0.24
C ALA A 352 -12.75 -17.97 -0.90
N PRO A 353 -13.57 -17.26 -1.69
CA PRO A 353 -14.75 -17.85 -2.29
C PRO A 353 -14.42 -18.75 -3.48
N VAL A 354 -15.30 -19.71 -3.73
CA VAL A 354 -15.35 -20.54 -4.94
C VAL A 354 -16.77 -20.51 -5.52
N ALA A 355 -16.87 -20.53 -6.85
CA ALA A 355 -18.14 -20.60 -7.56
C ALA A 355 -18.32 -21.95 -8.27
N GLU A 356 -19.45 -22.61 -8.02
CA GLU A 356 -19.85 -23.89 -8.60
C GLU A 356 -21.08 -23.68 -9.50
N ALA A 357 -20.86 -23.69 -10.82
CA ALA A 357 -21.91 -23.45 -11.83
C ALA A 357 -22.03 -24.55 -12.90
N ALA A 358 -21.19 -25.59 -12.85
CA ALA A 358 -21.13 -26.61 -13.88
C ALA A 358 -22.45 -27.41 -13.99
N VAL A 359 -23.05 -27.40 -15.18
CA VAL A 359 -24.32 -28.10 -15.49
C VAL A 359 -25.49 -27.60 -14.61
N ARG A 360 -25.51 -26.29 -14.33
CA ARG A 360 -26.53 -25.62 -13.52
C ARG A 360 -27.08 -24.38 -14.21
N THR A 361 -28.28 -23.96 -13.83
CA THR A 361 -28.88 -22.68 -14.25
C THR A 361 -28.67 -21.56 -13.24
N ASP A 362 -28.20 -21.92 -12.04
CA ASP A 362 -27.82 -21.05 -10.93
C ASP A 362 -26.33 -21.24 -10.62
N THR A 363 -25.78 -20.41 -9.73
CA THR A 363 -24.39 -20.54 -9.27
C THR A 363 -24.35 -20.63 -7.75
N LEU A 364 -23.75 -21.70 -7.23
CA LEU A 364 -23.47 -21.86 -5.80
C LEU A 364 -22.12 -21.23 -5.47
N ILE A 365 -22.11 -20.25 -4.59
CA ILE A 365 -20.91 -19.57 -4.10
C ILE A 365 -20.65 -20.05 -2.68
N ARG A 366 -19.42 -20.45 -2.37
CA ARG A 366 -19.03 -20.95 -1.04
C ARG A 366 -17.73 -20.34 -0.58
N TRP A 367 -17.60 -20.01 0.71
CA TRP A 367 -16.37 -19.48 1.28
C TRP A 367 -16.22 -19.88 2.76
N PRO A 368 -14.98 -20.04 3.25
CA PRO A 368 -14.74 -20.17 4.68
C PRO A 368 -15.02 -18.85 5.40
N ALA A 369 -15.38 -18.94 6.68
CA ALA A 369 -15.45 -17.79 7.56
C ALA A 369 -14.10 -17.10 7.70
N VAL A 370 -14.13 -15.81 8.04
CA VAL A 370 -12.95 -14.98 8.25
C VAL A 370 -13.06 -14.33 9.63
N PRO A 371 -12.02 -14.44 10.48
CA PRO A 371 -12.01 -13.76 11.78
C PRO A 371 -12.28 -12.26 11.67
N GLY A 372 -13.11 -11.74 12.57
CA GLY A 372 -13.50 -10.31 12.59
C GLY A 372 -14.64 -9.94 11.64
N ALA A 373 -15.16 -10.85 10.81
CA ALA A 373 -16.31 -10.59 9.96
C ALA A 373 -17.63 -10.64 10.76
N ALA A 374 -18.42 -9.57 10.64
CA ALA A 374 -19.81 -9.50 11.12
C ALA A 374 -20.82 -9.76 9.99
N LEU A 375 -20.42 -9.47 8.75
CA LEU A 375 -21.26 -9.56 7.56
C LEU A 375 -20.41 -9.93 6.34
N TYR A 376 -20.99 -10.68 5.40
CA TYR A 376 -20.46 -10.86 4.05
C TYR A 376 -21.34 -10.17 3.01
N GLN A 377 -20.69 -9.52 2.04
CA GLN A 377 -21.33 -8.95 0.85
C GLN A 377 -20.99 -9.83 -0.35
N VAL A 378 -22.00 -10.34 -1.04
CA VAL A 378 -21.84 -11.17 -2.24
C VAL A 378 -22.09 -10.30 -3.45
N TYR A 379 -21.19 -10.38 -4.43
CA TYR A 379 -21.21 -9.59 -5.65
C TYR A 379 -21.37 -10.49 -6.87
N ALA A 380 -21.95 -9.92 -7.92
CA ALA A 380 -21.90 -10.46 -9.27
C ALA A 380 -21.46 -9.37 -10.24
N ARG A 381 -20.64 -9.72 -11.22
CA ARG A 381 -20.18 -8.83 -12.29
C ARG A 381 -20.26 -9.59 -13.62
N ARG A 382 -20.74 -8.93 -14.68
CA ARG A 382 -20.68 -9.50 -16.02
C ARG A 382 -19.23 -9.82 -16.41
N THR A 383 -19.03 -10.86 -17.21
CA THR A 383 -17.68 -11.29 -17.64
C THR A 383 -16.97 -10.25 -18.51
N ASP A 384 -17.70 -9.31 -19.10
CA ASP A 384 -17.20 -8.19 -19.91
C ASP A 384 -17.17 -6.84 -19.17
N ALA A 385 -17.65 -6.77 -17.93
CA ALA A 385 -17.67 -5.54 -17.16
C ALA A 385 -16.36 -5.35 -16.37
N PRO A 386 -15.84 -4.10 -16.28
CA PRO A 386 -14.59 -3.83 -15.58
C PRO A 386 -14.74 -3.82 -14.05
N ASP A 387 -15.86 -3.34 -13.52
CA ASP A 387 -16.02 -3.04 -12.09
C ASP A 387 -17.16 -3.85 -11.44
N TRP A 388 -17.05 -4.08 -10.13
CA TRP A 388 -18.13 -4.66 -9.34
C TRP A 388 -19.24 -3.63 -9.15
N GLY A 389 -20.50 -4.06 -9.31
CA GLY A 389 -21.68 -3.25 -8.96
C GLY A 389 -22.05 -3.38 -7.49
N ASP A 390 -23.32 -3.10 -7.18
CA ASP A 390 -23.87 -3.29 -5.84
C ASP A 390 -23.88 -4.78 -5.43
N PRO A 391 -23.76 -5.08 -4.12
CA PRO A 391 -23.92 -6.44 -3.63
C PRO A 391 -25.29 -7.02 -4.01
N ILE A 392 -25.31 -8.26 -4.48
CA ILE A 392 -26.53 -9.03 -4.78
C ILE A 392 -27.10 -9.73 -3.54
N ALA A 393 -26.31 -9.88 -2.48
CA ALA A 393 -26.76 -10.43 -1.20
C ALA A 393 -25.89 -9.98 -0.02
N LEU A 394 -26.51 -9.97 1.17
CA LEU A 394 -25.89 -9.68 2.46
C LEU A 394 -26.12 -10.86 3.40
N LEU A 395 -25.06 -11.42 3.98
CA LEU A 395 -25.13 -12.58 4.88
C LEU A 395 -24.48 -12.25 6.22
N ALA A 396 -25.28 -12.18 7.29
CA ALA A 396 -24.78 -11.97 8.66
C ALA A 396 -24.05 -13.23 9.16
N THR A 397 -22.99 -13.04 9.95
CA THR A 397 -22.25 -14.18 10.54
C THR A 397 -22.96 -14.77 11.76
N GLU A 398 -23.79 -14.00 12.44
CA GLU A 398 -24.66 -14.46 13.52
C GLU A 398 -26.03 -14.95 13.00
N THR A 399 -26.53 -16.05 13.58
CA THR A 399 -27.91 -16.47 13.34
C THR A 399 -28.87 -15.69 14.24
N SER A 400 -30.06 -15.37 13.74
CA SER A 400 -31.13 -14.64 14.46
C SER A 400 -31.67 -15.32 15.73
N SER A 401 -31.14 -16.49 16.12
CA SER A 401 -31.64 -17.29 17.23
C SER A 401 -31.01 -16.98 18.59
N GLY A 402 -29.94 -16.16 18.65
CA GLY A 402 -29.21 -15.88 19.89
C GLY A 402 -28.50 -17.11 20.50
N ALA A 403 -28.59 -18.27 19.86
CA ALA A 403 -27.84 -19.46 20.23
C ALA A 403 -26.44 -19.38 19.60
N LEU A 404 -25.40 -19.47 20.44
CA LEU A 404 -24.02 -19.63 19.95
C LEU A 404 -23.95 -20.89 19.07
N PRO A 405 -23.56 -20.78 17.80
CA PRO A 405 -23.48 -21.96 16.94
C PRO A 405 -22.42 -22.93 17.48
N ARG A 406 -22.70 -24.25 17.41
CA ARG A 406 -21.82 -25.29 17.98
C ARG A 406 -20.46 -25.39 17.28
N THR A 407 -20.34 -24.88 16.06
CA THR A 407 -19.08 -24.79 15.31
C THR A 407 -18.36 -23.49 15.65
N PRO A 408 -17.06 -23.54 16.02
CA PRO A 408 -16.22 -22.36 16.12
C PRO A 408 -16.32 -21.52 14.85
N ASP A 409 -16.31 -20.18 14.98
CA ASP A 409 -16.48 -19.27 13.84
C ASP A 409 -15.49 -19.58 12.71
N ALA A 410 -14.24 -19.91 13.04
CA ALA A 410 -13.17 -20.24 12.08
C ALA A 410 -13.43 -21.49 11.23
N ASP A 411 -14.30 -22.41 11.68
CA ASP A 411 -14.61 -23.66 10.97
C ASP A 411 -15.90 -23.57 10.13
N ARG A 412 -16.56 -22.41 10.14
CA ARG A 412 -17.82 -22.25 9.40
C ARG A 412 -17.55 -22.04 7.91
N THR A 413 -18.39 -22.65 7.09
CA THR A 413 -18.48 -22.39 5.66
C THR A 413 -19.81 -21.69 5.39
N PHE A 414 -19.75 -20.59 4.66
CA PHE A 414 -20.91 -19.85 4.19
C PHE A 414 -21.22 -20.21 2.74
N THR A 415 -22.49 -20.15 2.37
CA THR A 415 -22.95 -20.45 1.02
C THR A 415 -24.03 -19.48 0.58
N HIS A 416 -24.02 -19.09 -0.68
CA HIS A 416 -25.10 -18.35 -1.33
C HIS A 416 -25.35 -18.91 -2.73
N THR A 417 -26.61 -19.20 -3.07
CA THR A 417 -26.99 -19.62 -4.42
C THR A 417 -27.59 -18.44 -5.16
N ALA A 418 -26.86 -17.90 -6.14
CA ALA A 418 -27.34 -16.83 -7.00
C ALA A 418 -28.12 -17.42 -8.18
N ASN A 419 -29.29 -16.87 -8.48
CA ASN A 419 -30.07 -17.24 -9.68
C ASN A 419 -29.50 -16.59 -10.96
N LEU A 420 -28.19 -16.74 -11.15
CA LEU A 420 -27.40 -16.21 -12.26
C LEU A 420 -26.49 -17.34 -12.76
N ARG A 421 -26.33 -17.44 -14.09
CA ARG A 421 -25.52 -18.47 -14.74
C ARG A 421 -24.04 -18.12 -14.64
N GLY A 422 -23.21 -19.06 -14.21
CA GLY A 422 -21.76 -18.83 -14.08
C GLY A 422 -21.04 -18.52 -15.39
N ASP A 423 -21.56 -18.99 -16.53
CA ASP A 423 -21.00 -18.69 -17.85
C ASP A 423 -21.05 -17.18 -18.18
N ASP A 424 -22.00 -16.49 -17.57
CA ASP A 424 -22.40 -15.11 -17.87
C ASP A 424 -21.89 -14.09 -16.83
N TRP A 425 -21.46 -14.58 -15.65
CA TRP A 425 -21.21 -13.78 -14.47
C TRP A 425 -20.02 -14.31 -13.67
N PHE A 426 -19.13 -13.39 -13.29
CA PHE A 426 -18.20 -13.61 -12.19
C PHE A 426 -18.86 -13.29 -10.86
N PHE A 427 -18.42 -13.96 -9.81
CA PHE A 427 -18.89 -13.77 -8.44
C PHE A 427 -17.73 -13.42 -7.53
N GLY A 428 -18.01 -12.69 -6.47
CA GLY A 428 -17.01 -12.34 -5.48
C GLY A 428 -17.64 -12.08 -4.12
N VAL A 429 -16.81 -12.07 -3.08
CA VAL A 429 -17.25 -11.84 -1.70
C VAL A 429 -16.33 -10.84 -1.02
N SER A 430 -16.91 -9.89 -0.29
CA SER A 430 -16.22 -9.03 0.67
C SER A 430 -16.63 -9.42 2.10
N ALA A 431 -15.70 -9.29 3.04
CA ALA A 431 -15.98 -9.41 4.47
C ALA A 431 -16.02 -8.02 5.10
N CYS A 432 -17.04 -7.77 5.92
CA CYS A 432 -17.23 -6.51 6.62
C CYS A 432 -17.18 -6.71 8.14
N ALA A 433 -16.46 -5.83 8.82
CA ALA A 433 -16.44 -5.73 10.27
C ALA A 433 -17.75 -5.11 10.80
N ALA A 434 -17.96 -5.19 12.12
CA ALA A 434 -19.16 -4.65 12.78
C ALA A 434 -19.28 -3.12 12.66
N ASP A 435 -18.17 -2.41 12.45
CA ASP A 435 -18.15 -0.96 12.22
C ASP A 435 -18.44 -0.56 10.76
N GLY A 436 -18.70 -1.54 9.89
CA GLY A 436 -19.00 -1.34 8.47
C GLY A 436 -17.78 -1.31 7.56
N ALA A 437 -16.55 -1.42 8.08
CA ALA A 437 -15.37 -1.48 7.23
C ALA A 437 -15.31 -2.82 6.47
N CYS A 438 -15.34 -2.74 5.14
CA CYS A 438 -15.36 -3.90 4.25
C CYS A 438 -14.04 -4.08 3.50
N SER A 439 -13.63 -5.33 3.31
CA SER A 439 -12.46 -5.70 2.54
C SER A 439 -12.65 -5.44 1.04
N PRO A 440 -11.58 -5.42 0.22
CA PRO A 440 -11.71 -5.64 -1.22
C PRO A 440 -12.48 -6.92 -1.52
N VAL A 441 -13.09 -6.98 -2.72
CA VAL A 441 -13.81 -8.17 -3.18
C VAL A 441 -12.79 -9.26 -3.55
N ALA A 442 -12.86 -10.42 -2.89
CA ALA A 442 -12.17 -11.61 -3.36
C ALA A 442 -13.02 -12.29 -4.44
N SER A 443 -12.43 -12.51 -5.62
CA SER A 443 -13.14 -13.13 -6.73
C SER A 443 -13.21 -14.65 -6.55
N ALA A 444 -14.34 -15.25 -6.90
CA ALA A 444 -14.59 -16.69 -6.79
C ALA A 444 -14.03 -17.51 -7.96
N VAL A 445 -13.10 -16.92 -8.72
CA VAL A 445 -12.39 -17.52 -9.86
C VAL A 445 -11.09 -18.20 -9.42
N PRO A 446 -10.49 -19.10 -10.24
CA PRO A 446 -9.17 -19.66 -9.96
C PRO A 446 -8.12 -18.57 -9.69
N GLY A 447 -7.47 -18.62 -8.52
CA GLY A 447 -6.46 -17.64 -8.11
C GLY A 447 -6.99 -16.33 -7.49
N GLY A 448 -8.31 -16.18 -7.31
CA GLY A 448 -8.91 -14.94 -6.79
C GLY A 448 -8.76 -14.68 -5.27
N ALA A 449 -8.24 -15.66 -4.51
CA ALA A 449 -8.06 -15.55 -3.06
C ALA A 449 -6.86 -14.65 -2.66
N PHE A 450 -7.01 -13.87 -1.59
CA PHE A 450 -5.99 -12.91 -1.09
C PHE A 450 -4.89 -13.58 -0.25
N VAL A 451 -4.41 -14.74 -0.68
CA VAL A 451 -3.33 -15.49 -0.04
C VAL A 451 -2.38 -16.05 -1.09
N PRO A 452 -1.11 -16.28 -0.76
CA PRO A 452 -0.19 -17.03 -1.62
C PRO A 452 -0.76 -18.39 -1.99
N LEU A 453 -0.65 -18.77 -3.26
CA LEU A 453 -1.08 -20.07 -3.74
C LEU A 453 -0.07 -21.13 -3.29
N THR A 454 -0.56 -22.23 -2.72
CA THR A 454 0.32 -23.35 -2.36
C THR A 454 0.93 -23.93 -3.64
N PRO A 455 2.26 -24.12 -3.73
CA PRO A 455 2.86 -24.82 -4.85
C PRO A 455 2.23 -26.21 -4.98
N ALA A 456 1.74 -26.56 -6.17
CA ALA A 456 1.25 -27.90 -6.41
C ALA A 456 2.40 -28.91 -6.25
N GLN A 457 2.15 -30.04 -5.57
CA GLN A 457 3.13 -31.13 -5.54
C GLN A 457 3.43 -31.59 -6.97
N GLY A 458 4.63 -31.27 -7.48
CA GLY A 458 5.09 -31.66 -8.82
C GLY A 458 5.44 -30.51 -9.77
N ASP A 459 5.23 -29.25 -9.39
CA ASP A 459 5.58 -28.06 -10.20
C ASP A 459 7.02 -27.56 -9.94
N ASN A 460 7.94 -28.43 -9.49
CA ASN A 460 9.38 -28.13 -9.56
C ASN A 460 9.85 -28.26 -11.01
N ARG A 461 9.87 -27.14 -11.75
CA ARG A 461 10.69 -27.01 -12.96
C ARG A 461 11.43 -25.69 -12.99
#